data_AF-A0A251T551-F1
#
_entry.id   AF-A0A251T551-F1
#
_cell.length_a   1.000
_cell.length_b   1.000
_cell.length_c   1.000
_cell.angle_alpha   90.00
_cell.angle_beta   90.00
_cell.angle_gamma   90.00
#
_symmetry.space_group_name_H-M   'P 1'
#
loop_
_entity.id
_entity.type
_entity.pdbx_description
1 polymer ?
#
loop_
_entity_poly.entity_id
_entity_poly.type
_entity_poly.pdbx_seq_one_letter_code
_entity_poly.pdbx_strand_id
1 'polypeptide(L)' 'MQLIMKTGHCIKLYDTLYVPKITRNLVSVSKLDNDGFEILHGHGKVTISLKSQVLGCGANV' A
#
# COMPACT_ATOMS: atom_id res chain seq x y z
N MET A 1 4.70 -21.33 3.68
CA MET A 1 5.25 -20.27 4.56
C MET A 1 4.16 -19.83 5.54
N GLN A 2 4.47 -19.15 6.65
CA GLN A 2 3.46 -18.72 7.63
C GLN A 2 3.67 -17.25 8.01
N LEU A 3 2.59 -16.48 8.00
CA LEU A 3 2.58 -15.10 8.50
C LEU A 3 2.04 -15.10 9.93
N ILE A 4 2.89 -14.67 10.88
CA ILE A 4 2.48 -14.44 12.27
C ILE A 4 2.11 -12.98 12.42
N MET A 5 0.84 -12.71 12.72
CA MET A 5 0.36 -11.37 12.99
C MET A 5 0.80 -10.90 14.38
N LYS A 6 0.91 -9.59 14.60
CA LYS A 6 1.22 -9.01 15.92
C LYS A 6 0.24 -9.43 17.03
N THR A 7 -0.96 -9.85 16.66
CA THR A 7 -2.00 -10.36 17.55
C THR A 7 -1.83 -11.84 17.91
N GLY A 8 -0.81 -12.53 17.38
CA GLY A 8 -0.55 -13.96 17.61
C GLY A 8 -1.25 -14.91 16.62
N HIS A 9 -2.10 -14.42 15.72
CA HIS A 9 -2.76 -15.24 14.71
C HIS A 9 -1.78 -15.71 13.62
N CYS A 10 -1.88 -16.98 13.23
CA CYS A 10 -1.03 -17.60 12.22
C CYS A 10 -1.82 -17.92 10.94
N ILE A 11 -1.38 -17.39 9.80
CA ILE A 11 -1.96 -17.66 8.48
C ILE A 11 -0.95 -18.50 7.68
N LYS A 12 -1.39 -19.68 7.20
CA LYS A 12 -0.60 -20.49 6.26
C LYS A 12 -0.69 -19.90 4.86
N LEU A 13 0.47 -19.55 4.31
CA LEU A 13 0.63 -19.02 2.96
C LEU A 13 1.12 -20.15 2.04
N TYR A 14 0.24 -20.60 1.16
CA TYR A 14 0.54 -21.57 0.09
C TYR A 14 1.14 -20.84 -1.12
N ASP A 15 1.99 -21.52 -1.88
CA ASP A 15 2.60 -21.03 -3.14
C ASP A 15 3.27 -19.65 -3.08
N THR A 16 3.83 -19.30 -1.91
CA THR A 16 4.53 -18.02 -1.71
C THR A 16 6.04 -18.25 -1.68
N LEU A 17 6.75 -17.70 -2.67
CA LEU A 17 8.22 -17.82 -2.82
C LEU A 17 9.01 -16.93 -1.83
N TYR A 18 8.46 -15.75 -1.47
CA TYR A 18 9.10 -14.82 -0.54
C TYR A 18 8.05 -13.92 0.13
N VAL A 19 8.08 -13.81 1.46
CA VAL A 19 7.31 -12.77 2.19
C VAL A 19 8.29 -11.63 2.48
N PRO A 20 8.17 -10.51 1.76
CA PRO A 20 8.98 -9.35 2.08
C PRO A 20 8.62 -8.84 3.48
N LYS A 21 9.62 -8.56 4.32
CA LYS A 21 9.43 -7.81 5.57
C LYS A 21 9.18 -6.34 5.23
N ILE A 22 8.01 -6.03 4.67
CA ILE A 22 7.58 -4.65 4.46
C ILE A 22 6.78 -4.21 5.68
N THR A 23 7.22 -3.15 6.34
CA THR A 23 6.48 -2.51 7.44
C THR A 23 5.32 -1.64 6.95
N ARG A 24 5.03 -1.68 5.65
CA ARG A 24 4.11 -0.79 4.95
C ARG A 24 3.32 -1.56 3.90
N ASN A 25 2.09 -1.12 3.67
CA ASN A 25 1.24 -1.66 2.62
C ASN A 25 1.79 -1.25 1.25
N LEU A 26 1.78 -2.18 0.30
CA LEU A 26 2.03 -1.91 -1.11
C LEU A 26 0.69 -1.87 -1.82
N VAL A 27 0.43 -0.81 -2.57
CA VAL A 27 -0.79 -0.64 -3.35
C VAL A 27 -0.41 -0.22 -4.78
N SER A 28 -1.12 -0.76 -5.77
CA SER A 28 -0.90 -0.38 -7.17
C SER A 28 -1.55 0.98 -7.46
N VAL A 29 -0.79 1.87 -8.10
CA VAL A 29 -1.28 3.16 -8.63
C VAL A 29 -2.46 2.93 -9.58
N SER A 30 -2.34 1.99 -10.52
CA SER A 30 -3.41 1.69 -11.48
C SER A 30 -4.70 1.18 -10.81
N LYS A 31 -4.58 0.54 -9.63
CA LYS A 31 -5.76 0.09 -8.88
C LYS A 31 -6.44 1.28 -8.20
N LEU A 32 -5.67 2.21 -7.64
CA LEU A 32 -6.19 3.46 -7.09
C LEU A 32 -6.88 4.30 -8.16
N ASP A 33 -6.29 4.43 -9.35
CA ASP A 33 -6.91 5.15 -10.48
C ASP A 33 -8.27 4.52 -10.87
N ASN A 34 -8.32 3.19 -10.99
CA ASN A 34 -9.57 2.47 -11.28
C ASN A 34 -10.63 2.63 -10.18
N ASP A 35 -10.21 2.81 -8.93
CA ASP A 35 -11.11 3.04 -7.79
C ASP A 35 -11.49 4.52 -7.63
N GLY A 36 -11.05 5.40 -8.55
CA GLY A 36 -11.41 6.82 -8.61
C GLY A 36 -10.58 7.72 -7.71
N PHE A 37 -9.44 7.24 -7.21
CA PHE A 37 -8.48 8.07 -6.51
C PHE A 37 -7.66 8.90 -7.50
N GLU A 38 -7.31 10.10 -7.07
CA GLU A 38 -6.39 10.98 -7.78
C GLU A 38 -5.02 10.92 -7.10
N ILE A 39 -3.96 10.80 -7.90
CA ILE A 39 -2.59 10.69 -7.40
C ILE A 39 -1.76 11.81 -8.01
N LEU A 40 -1.24 12.68 -7.15
CA LEU A 40 -0.38 13.80 -7.53
C LEU A 40 1.06 13.52 -7.12
N HIS A 41 1.96 13.57 -8.10
CA HIS A 41 3.40 13.44 -7.91
C HIS A 41 4.07 14.80 -8.12
N GLY A 42 4.85 15.27 -7.14
CA GLY A 42 5.57 16.54 -7.27
C GLY A 42 6.42 16.85 -6.04
N HIS A 43 7.52 17.61 -6.24
CA HIS A 43 8.41 18.05 -5.16
C HIS A 43 8.88 16.93 -4.21
N GLY A 44 9.15 15.73 -4.75
CA GLY A 44 9.58 14.57 -3.95
C GLY A 44 8.47 13.98 -3.06
N LYS A 45 7.20 14.32 -3.29
CA LYS A 45 6.05 13.82 -2.54
C LYS A 45 5.00 13.20 -3.45
N VAL A 46 4.17 12.35 -2.84
CA VAL A 46 2.93 11.80 -3.41
C VAL A 46 1.77 12.25 -2.54
N THR A 47 0.71 12.72 -3.17
CA THR A 47 -0.56 13.03 -2.51
C THR A 47 -1.65 12.16 -3.13
N ILE A 48 -2.48 11.56 -2.28
CA ILE A 48 -3.64 10.77 -2.68
C ILE A 48 -4.89 11.54 -2.27
N SER A 49 -5.79 11.79 -3.22
CA SER A 49 -7.08 12.43 -3.00
C SER A 49 -8.25 11.62 -3.54
N LEU A 50 -9.44 11.90 -3.03
CA LEU A 50 -10.71 11.40 -3.55
C LEU A 50 -11.73 12.53 -3.53
N LYS A 51 -12.36 12.82 -4.67
CA LYS A 51 -13.36 13.91 -4.79
C LYS A 51 -12.82 15.25 -4.26
N SER A 52 -11.60 15.62 -4.66
CA SER A 52 -10.90 16.84 -4.21
C SER A 52 -10.55 16.90 -2.71
N GLN A 53 -10.72 15.82 -1.93
CA GLN A 53 -10.26 15.74 -0.54
C GLN A 53 -8.95 14.96 -0.46
N VAL A 54 -7.93 15.53 0.20
CA VAL A 54 -6.66 14.84 0.46
C VAL A 54 -6.87 13.79 1.56
N LEU A 55 -6.54 12.54 1.23
CA LEU A 55 -6.66 11.39 2.14
C LEU A 55 -5.30 11.00 2.73
N GLY A 56 -4.21 11.33 2.04
CA GLY A 56 -2.87 11.05 2.55
C GLY A 56 -1.75 11.64 1.70
N CYS A 57 -0.58 11.76 2.32
CA CYS A 57 0.65 12.16 1.67
C CYS A 57 1.81 11.23 2.05
N GLY A 58 2.70 10.99 1.10
CA GLY A 58 3.93 10.22 1.28
C GLY A 58 5.12 10.92 0.65
N ALA A 59 6.33 10.52 1.04
CA ALA A 59 7.55 10.91 0.34
C ALA A 59 7.83 9.90 -0.77
N ASN A 60 8.27 10.38 -1.94
CA ASN A 60 8.91 9.53 -2.94
C ASN A 60 10.24 9.07 -2.33
N VAL A 61 10.41 7.76 -2.19
CA VAL A 61 11.67 7.12 -1.75
C VAL A 61 12.53 6.77 -2.95
#